data_AF-A0A381SSU1-F1
#
_entry.id   AF-A0A381SSU1-F1
#
_cell.length_a   1.000
_cell.length_b   1.000
_cell.length_c   1.000
_cell.angle_alpha   90.00
_cell.angle_beta   90.00
_cell.angle_gamma   90.00
#
_symmetry.space_group_name_H-M   'P 1'
#
loop_
_entity.id
_entity.type
_entity.pdbx_description
1 polymer ?
#
loop_
_entity_poly.entity_id
_entity_poly.type
_entity_poly.pdbx_seq_one_letter_code
_entity_poly.pdbx_strand_id
1 'polypeptide(L)'
;DGAWIVVAAASADVNRAVSSAAEKRRVFVNAVDDPTNASAYLGGVFRRGGVTVAISTDGKAPALASLIRQALESLLPTPEVERWMTVARNERTRWVAAQVPIEERRPLLLRALGGLYDDREGE
;
A
#
# COMPACT_ATOMS: atom_id res chain seq x y z
N ASP A 1 14.92 -23.06 -6.73
CA ASP A 1 13.52 -22.60 -6.75
C ASP A 1 13.22 -21.53 -5.67
N GLY A 2 14.03 -20.46 -5.56
CA GLY A 2 13.88 -19.42 -4.52
C GLY A 2 12.96 -18.24 -4.89
N ALA A 3 12.04 -18.44 -5.84
CA ALA A 3 11.15 -17.39 -6.31
C ALA A 3 9.95 -17.23 -5.38
N TRP A 4 9.62 -15.99 -5.02
CA TRP A 4 8.46 -15.63 -4.18
C TRP A 4 7.28 -15.10 -5.00
N ILE A 5 7.57 -14.55 -6.19
CA ILE A 5 6.61 -14.02 -7.15
C ILE A 5 7.12 -14.27 -8.58
N VAL A 6 6.20 -14.50 -9.50
CA VAL A 6 6.47 -14.69 -10.93
C VAL A 6 5.62 -13.71 -11.74
N VAL A 7 6.21 -13.18 -12.81
CA VAL A 7 5.48 -12.42 -13.84
C VAL A 7 5.45 -13.27 -15.10
N ALA A 8 4.26 -13.63 -15.57
CA ALA A 8 4.05 -14.36 -16.81
C ALA A 8 3.60 -13.37 -17.89
N ALA A 9 4.44 -13.17 -18.92
CA ALA A 9 4.22 -12.21 -20.00
C ALA A 9 4.68 -12.79 -21.35
N ALA A 10 4.29 -14.02 -21.62
CA ALA A 10 4.62 -14.78 -22.82
C ALA A 10 3.35 -15.18 -23.59
N SER A 11 3.46 -16.14 -24.51
CA SER A 11 2.30 -16.73 -25.18
C SER A 11 1.40 -17.47 -24.18
N ALA A 12 0.13 -17.64 -24.53
CA ALA A 12 -0.88 -18.20 -23.62
C ALA A 12 -0.54 -19.63 -23.13
N ASP A 13 0.12 -20.44 -23.95
CA ASP A 13 0.59 -21.77 -23.58
C ASP A 13 1.75 -21.71 -22.56
N VAL A 14 2.69 -20.80 -22.74
CA VAL A 14 3.79 -20.56 -21.80
C VAL A 14 3.24 -20.01 -20.48
N ASN A 15 2.31 -19.05 -20.52
CA ASN A 15 1.70 -18.49 -19.31
C ASN A 15 0.94 -19.56 -18.50
N ARG A 16 0.19 -20.46 -19.17
CA ARG A 16 -0.44 -21.62 -18.51
C ARG A 16 0.58 -22.55 -17.85
N ALA A 17 1.68 -22.85 -18.55
CA ALA A 17 2.73 -23.71 -18.01
C ALA A 17 3.39 -23.07 -16.78
N VAL A 18 3.68 -21.77 -16.84
CA VAL A 18 4.20 -20.98 -15.72
C VAL A 18 3.22 -20.99 -14.54
N SER A 19 1.94 -20.72 -14.79
CA SER A 19 0.90 -20.72 -13.76
C SER A 19 0.78 -22.06 -13.05
N SER A 20 0.71 -23.17 -13.82
CA SER A 20 0.67 -24.53 -13.25
C SER A 20 1.93 -24.88 -12.44
N ALA A 21 3.11 -24.46 -12.91
CA ALA A 21 4.37 -24.72 -12.21
C ALA A 21 4.49 -23.91 -10.90
N ALA A 22 3.99 -22.68 -10.90
CA ALA A 22 3.97 -21.78 -9.74
C ALA A 22 2.93 -22.21 -8.70
N GLU A 23 1.75 -22.65 -9.12
CA GLU A 23 0.69 -23.16 -8.24
C GLU A 23 1.19 -24.34 -7.41
N LYS A 24 1.85 -25.32 -8.05
CA LYS A 24 2.48 -26.47 -7.36
C LYS A 24 3.51 -26.05 -6.30
N ARG A 25 4.10 -24.86 -6.44
CA ARG A 25 5.11 -24.30 -5.54
C ARG A 25 4.53 -23.26 -4.57
N ARG A 26 3.23 -22.94 -4.66
CA ARG A 26 2.56 -21.87 -3.92
C ARG A 26 3.25 -20.51 -4.11
N VAL A 27 3.62 -20.21 -5.35
CA VAL A 27 4.25 -18.95 -5.76
C VAL A 27 3.22 -18.08 -6.45
N PHE A 28 3.10 -16.82 -6.05
CA PHE A 28 2.17 -15.87 -6.68
C PHE A 28 2.56 -15.58 -8.13
N VAL A 29 1.58 -15.50 -9.01
CA VAL A 29 1.75 -15.22 -10.44
C VAL A 29 0.94 -13.99 -10.81
N ASN A 30 1.63 -12.97 -11.33
CA ASN A 30 0.99 -11.91 -12.10
C ASN A 30 1.10 -12.28 -13.59
N ALA A 31 -0.01 -12.72 -14.18
CA ALA A 31 -0.07 -13.02 -15.61
C ALA A 31 -0.58 -11.80 -16.38
N VAL A 32 0.31 -11.18 -17.15
CA VAL A 32 0.05 -9.94 -17.90
C VAL A 32 -0.96 -10.23 -19.00
N ASP A 33 -2.02 -9.43 -19.04
CA ASP A 33 -3.15 -9.55 -19.98
C ASP A 33 -3.82 -10.93 -20.01
N ASP A 34 -3.59 -11.77 -19.00
CA ASP A 34 -4.11 -13.14 -18.89
C ASP A 34 -4.63 -13.42 -17.47
N PRO A 35 -5.75 -12.78 -17.07
CA PRO A 35 -6.29 -12.88 -15.71
C PRO A 35 -6.70 -14.30 -15.30
N THR A 36 -6.90 -15.21 -16.28
CA THR A 36 -7.24 -16.62 -16.02
C THR A 36 -6.06 -17.39 -15.43
N ASN A 37 -4.83 -16.97 -15.73
CA ASN A 37 -3.60 -17.61 -15.27
C ASN A 37 -2.90 -16.85 -14.13
N ALA A 38 -3.48 -15.73 -13.68
CA ALA A 38 -2.98 -14.93 -12.58
C ALA A 38 -3.51 -15.44 -11.22
N SER A 39 -2.64 -15.46 -10.20
CA SER A 39 -3.02 -15.63 -8.79
C SER A 39 -2.76 -14.36 -7.95
N ALA A 40 -2.19 -13.32 -8.57
CA ALA A 40 -2.01 -11.99 -8.00
C ALA A 40 -2.20 -10.93 -9.09
N TYR A 41 -2.82 -9.80 -8.73
CA TYR A 41 -3.03 -8.67 -9.63
C TYR A 41 -2.18 -7.47 -9.20
N LEU A 42 -1.55 -6.82 -10.16
CA LEU A 42 -0.97 -5.49 -9.93
C LEU A 42 -2.09 -4.44 -9.91
N GLY A 43 -1.95 -3.46 -9.02
CA GLY A 43 -2.87 -2.34 -8.87
C GLY A 43 -2.18 -1.00 -9.09
N GLY A 44 -2.95 0.09 -9.02
CA GLY A 44 -2.41 1.43 -8.97
C GLY A 44 -1.76 1.69 -7.62
N VAL A 45 -0.45 1.90 -7.58
CA VAL A 45 0.31 2.14 -6.33
C VAL A 45 0.95 3.52 -6.37
N PHE A 46 0.88 4.26 -5.28
CA PHE A 46 1.71 5.44 -5.07
C PHE A 46 2.28 5.46 -3.65
N ARG A 47 3.37 6.22 -3.47
CA ARG A 47 4.05 6.39 -2.19
C ARG A 47 4.23 7.87 -1.91
N ARG A 48 3.90 8.30 -0.70
CA ARG A 48 3.92 9.71 -0.29
C ARG A 48 4.32 9.81 1.17
N GLY A 49 5.41 10.51 1.47
CA GLY A 49 5.84 10.79 2.84
C GLY A 49 5.97 9.58 3.78
N GLY A 50 6.27 8.39 3.26
CA GLY A 50 6.35 7.14 4.04
C GLY A 50 5.05 6.32 4.11
N VAL A 51 3.96 6.78 3.49
CA VAL A 51 2.71 6.04 3.30
C VAL A 51 2.70 5.38 1.92
N THR A 52 2.26 4.11 1.85
CA THR A 52 2.01 3.40 0.60
C THR A 52 0.51 3.16 0.47
N VAL A 53 -0.06 3.49 -0.69
CA VAL A 53 -1.46 3.21 -1.02
C VAL A 53 -1.51 2.37 -2.29
N ALA A 54 -2.27 1.27 -2.26
CA ALA A 54 -2.50 0.40 -3.39
C ALA A 54 -4.00 0.30 -3.68
N ILE A 55 -4.39 0.52 -4.93
CA ILE A 55 -5.77 0.50 -5.42
C ILE A 55 -5.89 -0.62 -6.45
N SER A 56 -6.84 -1.54 -6.24
CA SER A 56 -7.12 -2.63 -7.16
C SER A 56 -8.61 -2.69 -7.50
N THR A 57 -8.90 -3.09 -8.73
CA THR A 57 -10.24 -3.42 -9.21
C THR A 57 -10.36 -4.91 -9.53
N ASP A 58 -9.50 -5.75 -8.94
CA ASP A 58 -9.47 -7.20 -9.21
C ASP A 58 -9.25 -7.51 -10.70
N GLY A 59 -8.43 -6.69 -11.36
CA GLY A 59 -8.19 -6.74 -12.80
C GLY A 59 -9.36 -6.29 -13.69
N LYS A 60 -10.54 -6.01 -13.13
CA LYS A 60 -11.77 -5.73 -13.90
C LYS A 60 -11.80 -4.35 -14.55
N ALA A 61 -11.09 -3.38 -13.97
CA ALA A 61 -11.05 -2.01 -14.50
C ALA A 61 -9.70 -1.32 -14.23
N PRO A 62 -8.63 -1.64 -14.98
CA PRO A 62 -7.29 -1.08 -14.77
C PRO A 62 -7.24 0.45 -14.91
N ALA A 63 -7.96 0.98 -15.90
CA ALA A 63 -8.04 2.43 -16.12
C ALA A 63 -8.69 3.15 -14.92
N LEU A 64 -9.77 2.60 -14.36
CA LEU A 64 -10.43 3.16 -13.17
C LEU A 64 -9.51 3.13 -11.95
N ALA A 65 -8.79 2.03 -11.73
CA ALA A 65 -7.81 1.94 -10.65
C ALA A 65 -6.71 3.03 -10.77
N SER A 66 -6.26 3.31 -12.00
CA SER A 66 -5.28 4.38 -12.27
C SER A 66 -5.84 5.77 -11.98
N LEU A 67 -7.10 6.05 -12.37
CA LEU A 67 -7.73 7.35 -12.10
C LEU A 67 -7.91 7.59 -10.60
N ILE A 68 -8.39 6.59 -9.85
CA ILE A 68 -8.53 6.69 -8.38
C ILE A 68 -7.16 6.89 -7.72
N ARG A 69 -6.13 6.16 -8.16
CA ARG A 69 -4.75 6.32 -7.68
C ARG A 69 -4.27 7.75 -7.86
N GLN A 70 -4.46 8.33 -9.05
CA GLN A 70 -4.05 9.72 -9.36
C GLN A 70 -4.79 10.73 -8.49
N ALA A 71 -6.11 10.57 -8.33
CA ALA A 71 -6.91 11.42 -7.48
C ALA A 71 -6.40 11.41 -6.03
N LEU A 72 -6.22 10.23 -5.44
CA LEU A 72 -5.70 10.10 -4.06
C LEU A 72 -4.28 10.62 -3.90
N GLU A 73 -3.41 10.40 -4.89
CA GLU A 73 -2.06 10.95 -4.88
C GLU A 73 -2.06 12.49 -4.86
N SER A 74 -2.96 13.11 -5.63
CA SER A 74 -3.10 14.58 -5.67
C SER A 74 -3.63 15.18 -4.36
N LEU A 75 -4.41 14.40 -3.59
CA LEU A 75 -5.02 14.84 -2.33
C LEU A 75 -4.07 14.73 -1.13
N LEU A 76 -2.93 14.03 -1.25
CA LEU A 76 -2.00 13.80 -0.16
C LEU A 76 -0.77 14.71 -0.28
N PRO A 77 -0.75 15.87 0.41
CA PRO A 77 0.38 16.79 0.33
C PRO A 77 1.61 16.20 1.06
N THR A 78 2.72 16.11 0.33
CA THR A 78 3.96 15.46 0.82
C THR A 78 4.45 16.00 2.16
N PRO A 79 4.58 17.33 2.37
CA PRO A 79 5.16 17.89 3.59
C PRO A 79 4.35 17.57 4.86
N GLU A 80 3.03 17.62 4.77
CA GLU A 80 2.12 17.26 5.87
C GLU A 80 2.23 15.77 6.19
N VAL A 81 2.18 14.90 5.17
CA VAL A 81 2.28 13.45 5.37
C VAL A 81 3.59 13.05 6.04
N GLU A 82 4.71 13.66 5.65
CA GLU A 82 6.01 13.43 6.30
C GLU A 82 6.02 13.84 7.77
N ARG A 83 5.38 14.97 8.10
CA ARG A 83 5.22 15.43 9.49
C ARG A 83 4.35 14.49 10.30
N TRP A 84 3.19 14.10 9.77
CA TRP A 84 2.30 13.14 10.43
C TRP A 84 3.02 11.83 10.70
N MET A 85 3.77 11.31 9.72
CA MET A 85 4.55 10.09 9.87
C MET A 85 5.67 10.23 10.90
N THR A 86 6.29 11.40 11.01
CA THR A 86 7.31 11.67 12.04
C THR A 86 6.71 11.66 13.44
N VAL A 87 5.59 12.38 13.66
CA VAL A 87 4.87 12.35 14.94
C VAL A 87 4.42 10.94 15.28
N ALA A 88 3.78 10.23 14.35
CA ALA A 88 3.29 8.88 14.58
C ALA A 88 4.40 7.89 14.97
N ARG A 89 5.59 7.98 14.35
CA ARG A 89 6.75 7.14 14.71
C ARG A 89 7.29 7.46 16.10
N ASN A 90 7.39 8.74 16.45
CA ASN A 90 7.88 9.19 17.75
C ASN A 90 6.94 8.72 18.88
N GLU A 91 5.63 8.95 18.69
CA GLU A 91 4.61 8.54 19.66
C GLU A 91 4.53 7.02 19.80
N ARG A 92 4.59 6.25 18.70
CA ARG A 92 4.67 4.78 18.76
C ARG A 92 5.83 4.31 19.64
N THR A 93 7.01 4.92 19.49
CA THR A 93 8.19 4.56 20.27
C THR A 93 7.97 4.80 21.77
N ARG A 94 7.38 5.95 22.13
CA ARG A 94 7.03 6.29 23.52
C ARG A 94 5.97 5.34 24.09
N TRP A 95 4.92 5.04 23.34
CA TRP A 95 3.84 4.16 23.78
C TRP A 95 4.27 2.72 23.99
N VAL A 96 5.19 2.21 23.16
CA VAL A 96 5.78 0.88 23.36
C VAL A 96 6.58 0.86 24.67
N ALA A 97 7.42 1.87 24.91
CA ALA A 97 8.22 1.95 26.14
C ALA A 97 7.35 2.09 27.41
N ALA A 98 6.28 2.88 27.33
CA ALA A 98 5.35 3.11 28.43
C ALA A 98 4.23 2.05 28.53
N GLN A 99 4.25 1.02 27.68
CA GLN A 99 3.23 -0.03 27.61
C GLN A 99 1.78 0.50 27.50
N VAL A 100 1.59 1.59 26.74
CA VAL A 100 0.25 2.18 26.54
C VAL A 100 -0.68 1.17 25.85
N PRO A 101 -1.89 0.92 26.39
CA PRO A 101 -2.88 0.02 25.79
C PRO A 101 -3.24 0.42 24.35
N ILE A 102 -3.52 -0.57 23.49
CA ILE A 102 -3.69 -0.34 22.04
C ILE A 102 -4.90 0.53 21.72
N GLU A 103 -5.96 0.39 22.50
CA GLU A 103 -7.21 1.14 22.44
C GLU A 103 -7.03 2.63 22.72
N GLU A 104 -6.03 3.00 23.54
CA GLU A 104 -5.72 4.39 23.87
C GLU A 104 -4.88 5.08 22.77
N ARG A 105 -4.17 4.31 21.94
CA ARG A 105 -3.21 4.87 20.97
C ARG A 105 -3.86 5.72 19.88
N ARG A 106 -5.04 5.33 19.39
CA ARG A 106 -5.75 6.09 18.35
C ARG A 106 -6.17 7.49 18.82
N PRO A 107 -6.89 7.66 19.94
CA PRO A 107 -7.24 9.00 20.42
C PRO A 107 -6.01 9.83 20.77
N LEU A 108 -4.95 9.23 21.31
CA LEU A 108 -3.68 9.92 21.56
C LEU A 108 -3.00 10.38 20.26
N LEU A 109 -3.00 9.55 19.21
CA LEU A 109 -2.46 9.92 17.89
C LEU A 109 -3.20 11.13 17.32
N LEU A 110 -4.54 11.12 17.38
CA LEU A 110 -5.34 12.22 16.86
C LEU A 110 -5.03 13.54 17.58
N ARG A 111 -4.86 13.51 18.91
CA ARG A 111 -4.45 14.69 19.68
C ARG A 111 -3.04 15.16 19.30
N ALA A 112 -2.09 14.24 19.19
CA ALA A 112 -0.71 14.57 18.81
C ALA A 112 -0.61 15.17 17.39
N LEU A 113 -1.45 14.70 16.46
CA LEU A 113 -1.54 15.28 15.11
C LEU A 113 -2.26 16.63 15.10
N GLY A 114 -3.29 16.81 15.94
CA GLY A 114 -3.98 18.09 16.10
C GLY A 114 -3.04 19.22 16.54
N GLY A 115 -2.16 18.92 17.49
CA GLY A 115 -1.15 19.88 17.96
C GLY A 115 -0.19 20.40 16.89
N LEU A 116 -0.04 19.71 15.75
CA LEU A 116 0.76 20.23 14.62
C LEU A 116 0.14 21.46 13.94
N TYR A 117 -1.14 21.70 14.16
CA TYR A 117 -1.92 22.76 13.54
C TYR A 117 -2.31 23.86 14.52
N ASP A 118 -2.44 23.53 15.81
CA ASP A 118 -2.71 24.50 16.87
C ASP A 118 -1.58 25.56 16.98
N ASP A 119 -0.32 25.18 16.71
CA ASP A 119 0.84 26.09 16.72
C ASP A 119 0.83 27.15 15.59
N ARG A 120 -0.05 27.01 14.59
CA ARG A 120 -0.08 27.89 13.39
C ARG A 120 -1.12 29.00 13.45
N GLU A 121 -2.09 28.94 14.36
CA GLU A 121 -3.10 30.00 14.53
C GLU A 121 -2.63 31.12 15.48
N GLY A 122 -1.42 31.02 16.03
CA GLY A 122 -0.82 31.99 16.96
C GLY A 122 0.30 32.87 16.38
N GLU A 123 0.62 32.76 15.08
CA GLU A 123 1.54 33.64 14.32
C GLU A 123 0.77 34.54 13.36
#